data_AF-A0A0M8WHA2-F1
#
_entry.id   AF-A0A0M8WHA2-F1
#
_cell.length_a   1.000
_cell.length_b   1.000
_cell.length_c   1.000
_cell.angle_alpha   90.00
_cell.angle_beta   90.00
_cell.angle_gamma   90.00
#
_symmetry.space_group_name_H-M   'P 1'
#
loop_
_entity.id
_entity.type
_entity.pdbx_description
1 polymer ?
#
loop_
_entity_poly.entity_id
_entity_poly.type
_entity_poly.pdbx_seq_one_letter_code
_entity_poly.pdbx_strand_id
1 'polypeptide(L)'
;MTTRRRSPEVLVCSAVAFGGALVFFAVGLVLWRTSGDADVLKLPSFVALVELPVAACLLLGLRFVHYPAMVVFVLVALLHLVIVLADGPVWARVASGMLSAVHIYGVVLLNTGPARERLGGPR
;
A
#
# COMPACT_ATOMS: atom_id res chain seq x y z
N MET A 1 24.69 20.98 -8.55
CA MET A 1 23.62 19.97 -8.61
C MET A 1 23.93 18.87 -7.60
N THR A 2 23.38 18.94 -6.39
CA THR A 2 23.44 17.82 -5.45
C THR A 2 22.57 16.70 -6.01
N THR A 3 23.18 15.60 -6.44
CA THR A 3 22.47 14.37 -6.82
C THR A 3 21.66 13.92 -5.60
N ARG A 4 20.37 14.23 -5.60
CA ARG A 4 19.44 13.83 -4.55
C ARG A 4 19.31 12.30 -4.63
N ARG A 5 20.19 11.57 -3.94
CA ARG A 5 20.16 10.10 -3.90
C ARG A 5 18.73 9.69 -3.53
N ARG A 6 18.14 8.80 -4.33
CA ARG A 6 16.81 8.24 -4.03
C ARG A 6 16.92 7.51 -2.69
N SER A 7 16.09 7.88 -1.71
CA SER A 7 16.01 7.16 -0.43
C SER A 7 15.43 5.77 -0.74
N PRO A 8 16.18 4.68 -0.48
CA PRO A 8 15.69 3.33 -0.72
C PRO A 8 14.40 3.04 0.05
N GLU A 9 14.23 3.64 1.23
CA GLU A 9 13.01 3.53 2.04
C GLU A 9 11.79 4.05 1.28
N VAL A 10 11.89 5.24 0.65
CA VAL A 10 10.80 5.82 -0.15
C VAL A 10 10.52 4.99 -1.40
N LEU A 11 11.56 4.44 -2.04
CA LEU A 11 11.38 3.54 -3.19
C LEU A 11 10.68 2.24 -2.82
N VAL A 12 11.07 1.62 -1.70
CA VAL A 12 10.41 0.43 -1.18
C VAL A 12 8.95 0.75 -0.83
N CYS A 13 8.67 1.89 -0.19
CA CYS A 13 7.29 2.29 0.09
C CYS A 13 6.47 2.52 -1.17
N SER A 14 7.04 3.16 -2.20
CA SER A 14 6.38 3.31 -3.51
C SER A 14 6.09 1.94 -4.14
N ALA A 15 7.02 0.99 -4.04
CA ALA A 15 6.83 -0.38 -4.51
C ALA A 15 5.79 -1.15 -3.69
N VAL A 16 5.69 -0.93 -2.38
CA VAL A 16 4.65 -1.51 -1.51
C VAL A 16 3.28 -0.99 -1.93
N ALA A 17 3.10 0.32 -2.12
CA ALA A 17 1.83 0.89 -2.55
C ALA A 17 1.41 0.38 -3.95
N PHE A 18 2.33 0.40 -4.91
CA PHE A 18 2.05 -0.06 -6.27
C PHE A 18 1.82 -1.57 -6.33
N GLY A 19 2.73 -2.35 -5.74
CA GLY A 19 2.66 -3.81 -5.73
C GLY A 19 1.49 -4.33 -4.89
N GLY A 20 1.21 -3.71 -3.76
CA GLY A 20 0.08 -4.02 -2.89
C GLY A 20 -1.25 -3.86 -3.62
N ALA A 21 -1.46 -2.71 -4.26
CA ALA A 21 -2.60 -2.45 -5.11
C ALA A 21 -2.78 -3.50 -6.22
N LEU A 22 -1.70 -3.81 -6.95
CA LEU A 22 -1.77 -4.81 -8.04
C LEU A 22 -2.05 -6.22 -7.54
N VAL A 23 -1.38 -6.65 -6.46
CA VAL A 23 -1.60 -7.97 -5.87
C VAL A 23 -3.03 -8.08 -5.35
N PHE A 24 -3.53 -7.06 -4.65
CA PHE A 24 -4.89 -7.09 -4.14
C PHE A 24 -5.94 -7.08 -5.26
N PHE A 25 -5.71 -6.29 -6.31
CA PHE A 25 -6.55 -6.31 -7.51
C PHE A 25 -6.55 -7.69 -8.19
N ALA A 26 -5.39 -8.34 -8.30
CA ALA A 26 -5.28 -9.69 -8.83
C ALA A 26 -6.03 -10.72 -7.96
N VAL A 27 -5.96 -10.62 -6.63
CA VAL A 27 -6.78 -11.44 -5.72
C VAL A 27 -8.27 -11.25 -6.00
N GLY A 28 -8.71 -10.00 -6.18
CA GLY A 28 -10.09 -9.67 -6.57
C GLY A 28 -10.50 -10.31 -7.90
N LEU A 29 -9.64 -10.26 -8.92
CA LEU A 29 -9.91 -10.88 -10.23
C LEU A 29 -10.05 -12.40 -10.13
N VAL A 30 -9.19 -13.05 -9.33
CA VAL A 30 -9.30 -14.49 -9.07
C VAL A 30 -10.61 -14.81 -8.36
N LEU A 31 -10.98 -14.04 -7.33
CA LEU A 31 -12.24 -14.21 -6.62
C LEU A 31 -13.43 -14.06 -7.57
N TRP A 32 -13.48 -12.98 -8.35
CA TRP A 32 -14.53 -12.73 -9.34
C TRP A 32 -14.66 -13.91 -10.31
N ARG A 33 -13.53 -14.42 -10.82
CA ARG A 33 -13.55 -15.54 -11.77
C ARG A 33 -14.06 -16.84 -11.16
N THR A 34 -13.86 -17.04 -9.86
CA THR A 34 -14.28 -18.25 -9.12
C THR A 34 -15.70 -18.17 -8.56
N SER A 35 -16.17 -17.00 -8.13
CA SER A 35 -17.51 -16.80 -7.55
C SER A 35 -18.56 -16.38 -8.58
N GLY A 36 -18.14 -15.76 -9.69
CA GLY A 36 -19.03 -15.12 -10.66
C GLY A 36 -19.61 -13.77 -10.21
N ASP A 37 -19.31 -13.34 -8.97
CA ASP A 37 -19.79 -12.09 -8.39
C ASP A 37 -18.81 -10.95 -8.66
N ALA A 38 -19.24 -9.94 -9.41
CA ALA A 38 -18.43 -8.78 -9.75
C ALA A 38 -18.24 -7.81 -8.57
N ASP A 39 -19.09 -7.88 -7.53
CA ASP A 39 -19.02 -6.98 -6.39
C ASP A 39 -17.73 -7.13 -5.59
N VAL A 40 -17.10 -8.31 -5.64
CA VAL A 40 -15.80 -8.58 -5.03
C VAL A 40 -14.67 -7.71 -5.58
N LEU A 41 -14.85 -7.08 -6.76
CA LEU A 41 -13.88 -6.17 -7.36
C LEU A 41 -14.00 -4.73 -6.87
N LYS A 42 -15.12 -4.33 -6.24
CA LYS A 42 -15.32 -2.94 -5.80
C LYS A 42 -14.22 -2.49 -4.86
N LEU A 43 -13.92 -3.31 -3.86
CA LEU A 43 -12.94 -2.97 -2.83
C LEU A 43 -11.50 -2.97 -3.37
N PRO A 44 -11.01 -3.99 -4.11
CA PRO A 44 -9.68 -3.92 -4.73
C PRO A 44 -9.52 -2.77 -5.72
N SER A 45 -10.55 -2.45 -6.50
CA SER A 45 -10.53 -1.31 -7.43
C SER A 45 -10.40 0.01 -6.69
N PHE A 46 -11.13 0.17 -5.58
CA PHE A 46 -11.04 1.36 -4.73
C PHE A 46 -9.66 1.51 -4.09
N VAL A 47 -9.09 0.43 -3.56
CA VAL A 47 -7.72 0.45 -3.01
C VAL A 47 -6.71 0.84 -4.08
N ALA A 48 -6.81 0.27 -5.29
CA ALA A 48 -5.93 0.65 -6.40
C ALA A 48 -6.07 2.14 -6.77
N LEU A 49 -7.29 2.68 -6.78
CA LEU A 49 -7.55 4.10 -7.04
C LEU A 49 -6.87 5.01 -6.01
N VAL A 50 -6.73 4.57 -4.76
CA VAL A 50 -6.11 5.33 -3.67
C VAL A 50 -4.59 5.15 -3.64
N GLU A 51 -4.10 3.92 -3.76
CA GLU A 51 -2.68 3.60 -3.58
C GLU A 51 -1.81 3.94 -4.79
N LEU A 52 -2.34 3.86 -6.02
CA LEU A 52 -1.56 4.21 -7.22
C LEU A 52 -1.13 5.69 -7.23
N PRO A 53 -2.00 6.66 -6.89
CA PRO A 53 -1.58 8.04 -6.67
C PRO A 53 -0.53 8.19 -5.57
N VAL A 54 -0.67 7.47 -4.45
CA VAL A 54 0.31 7.49 -3.36
C VAL A 54 1.67 6.98 -3.84
N ALA A 55 1.69 5.86 -4.55
CA ALA A 55 2.89 5.29 -5.14
C ALA A 55 3.59 6.28 -6.07
N ALA A 56 2.83 6.96 -6.95
CA ALA A 56 3.34 7.98 -7.86
C ALA A 56 3.91 9.20 -7.10
N CYS A 57 3.20 9.70 -6.10
CA CYS A 57 3.64 10.84 -5.28
C CYS A 57 4.93 10.52 -4.50
N LEU A 58 5.05 9.30 -3.95
CA LEU A 58 6.26 8.82 -3.29
C LEU A 58 7.42 8.69 -4.28
N LEU A 59 7.16 8.16 -5.48
CA LEU A 59 8.18 7.99 -6.53
C LEU A 59 8.73 9.33 -7.01
N LEU A 60 7.86 10.33 -7.19
CA LEU A 60 8.23 11.72 -7.50
C LEU A 60 8.84 12.43 -6.28
N GLY A 61 8.62 11.88 -5.09
CA GLY A 61 9.11 12.39 -3.81
C GLY A 61 8.54 13.77 -3.47
N LEU A 62 7.23 13.92 -3.65
CA LEU A 62 6.47 15.11 -3.28
C LEU A 62 6.41 15.23 -1.76
N ARG A 63 6.77 16.39 -1.21
CA ARG A 63 6.98 16.56 0.23
C ARG A 63 5.70 16.42 1.06
N PHE A 64 4.60 16.94 0.53
CA PHE A 64 3.30 16.90 1.22
C PHE A 64 2.72 15.47 1.34
N VAL A 65 3.26 14.48 0.63
CA VAL A 65 2.73 13.10 0.65
C VAL A 65 3.11 12.32 1.90
N HIS A 66 4.06 12.82 2.72
CA HIS A 66 4.64 12.03 3.81
C HIS A 66 3.59 11.45 4.77
N TYR A 67 2.83 12.31 5.44
CA TYR A 67 1.78 11.89 6.35
C TYR A 67 0.57 11.26 5.67
N PRO A 68 0.04 11.80 4.55
CA PRO A 68 -1.03 11.15 3.81
C PRO A 68 -0.70 9.70 3.41
N ALA A 69 0.52 9.41 2.95
CA ALA A 69 0.94 8.06 2.60
C ALA A 69 0.93 7.12 3.83
N MET A 70 1.42 7.59 4.98
CA MET A 70 1.36 6.80 6.22
C MET A 70 -0.08 6.51 6.65
N VAL A 71 -0.97 7.49 6.56
CA VAL A 71 -2.40 7.31 6.86
C VAL A 71 -3.02 6.28 5.92
N VAL A 72 -2.76 6.38 4.61
CA VAL A 72 -3.26 5.41 3.64
C VAL A 72 -2.74 4.00 3.96
N PHE A 73 -1.45 3.84 4.25
CA PHE A 73 -0.88 2.53 4.59
C PHE A 73 -1.51 1.92 5.83
N VAL A 74 -1.77 2.73 6.87
CA VAL A 74 -2.47 2.25 8.07
C VAL A 74 -3.90 1.81 7.73
N LEU A 75 -4.65 2.62 6.97
CA LEU A 75 -6.03 2.28 6.60
C LEU A 75 -6.10 1.02 5.73
N VAL A 76 -5.21 0.88 4.75
CA VAL A 76 -5.12 -0.31 3.88
C VAL A 76 -4.67 -1.54 4.68
N ALA A 77 -3.73 -1.38 5.62
CA ALA A 77 -3.33 -2.48 6.50
C ALA A 77 -4.49 -2.97 7.38
N LEU A 78 -5.26 -2.05 7.95
CA LEU A 78 -6.45 -2.37 8.76
C LEU A 78 -7.54 -3.02 7.90
N LEU A 79 -7.75 -2.53 6.68
CA LEU A 79 -8.68 -3.15 5.73
C LEU A 79 -8.30 -4.61 5.46
N HIS A 80 -7.03 -4.88 5.18
CA HIS A 80 -6.55 -6.25 5.01
C HIS A 80 -6.68 -7.10 6.26
N LEU A 81 -6.50 -6.52 7.45
CA LEU A 81 -6.72 -7.22 8.70
C LEU A 81 -8.19 -7.60 8.89
N VAL A 82 -9.13 -6.74 8.49
CA VAL A 82 -10.57 -7.09 8.46
C VAL A 82 -10.82 -8.27 7.53
N ILE A 83 -10.19 -8.31 6.35
CA ILE A 83 -10.31 -9.45 5.43
C ILE A 83 -9.71 -10.73 6.03
N VAL A 84 -8.59 -10.63 6.76
CA VAL A 84 -8.00 -11.77 7.47
C VAL A 84 -8.95 -12.34 8.50
N LEU A 85 -9.74 -11.50 9.18
CA LEU A 85 -10.70 -11.92 10.20
C LEU A 85 -12.06 -12.36 9.62
N ALA A 86 -12.37 -11.95 8.40
CA ALA A 86 -13.59 -12.32 7.71
C ALA A 86 -13.61 -13.80 7.27
N ASP A 87 -14.81 -14.30 7.01
CA ASP A 87 -15.00 -15.59 6.37
C ASP A 87 -14.65 -15.52 4.89
N GLY A 88 -14.12 -16.63 4.35
CA GLY A 88 -13.76 -16.73 2.95
C GLY A 88 -12.59 -17.68 2.71
N PRO A 89 -12.11 -17.75 1.46
CA PRO A 89 -11.02 -18.65 1.08
C PRO A 89 -9.74 -18.36 1.88
N VAL A 90 -9.17 -19.40 2.49
CA VAL A 90 -7.97 -19.28 3.35
C VAL A 90 -6.80 -18.60 2.61
N TRP A 91 -6.61 -18.90 1.33
CA TRP A 91 -5.53 -18.31 0.53
C TRP A 91 -5.68 -16.78 0.37
N ALA A 92 -6.91 -16.26 0.23
CA ALA A 92 -7.16 -14.82 0.10
C ALA A 92 -6.92 -14.09 1.42
N ARG A 93 -7.23 -14.76 2.54
CA ARG A 93 -6.93 -14.28 3.90
C ARG A 93 -5.42 -14.25 4.14
N VAL A 94 -4.68 -15.29 3.74
CA VAL A 94 -3.20 -15.31 3.83
C VAL A 94 -2.59 -14.19 3.01
N ALA A 95 -3.04 -14.00 1.76
CA ALA A 95 -2.57 -12.90 0.91
C ALA A 95 -2.84 -11.54 1.56
N SER A 96 -4.04 -11.33 2.13
CA SER A 96 -4.36 -10.10 2.87
C SER A 96 -3.50 -9.93 4.11
N GLY A 97 -3.19 -11.00 4.87
CA GLY A 97 -2.30 -10.92 6.02
C GLY A 97 -0.89 -10.46 5.64
N MET A 98 -0.35 -10.98 4.53
CA MET A 98 0.93 -10.52 3.99
C MET A 98 0.86 -9.05 3.56
N LEU A 99 -0.20 -8.66 2.85
CA LEU A 99 -0.42 -7.27 2.44
C LEU A 99 -0.51 -6.34 3.65
N SER A 100 -1.23 -6.72 4.69
CA SER A 100 -1.31 -5.94 5.94
C SER A 100 0.08 -5.72 6.54
N ALA A 101 0.88 -6.79 6.67
CA ALA A 101 2.22 -6.70 7.23
C ALA A 101 3.16 -5.77 6.43
N VAL A 102 3.16 -5.84 5.10
CA VAL A 102 4.03 -4.98 4.27
C VAL A 102 3.62 -3.52 4.30
N HIS A 103 2.32 -3.21 4.43
CA HIS A 103 1.87 -1.82 4.61
C HIS A 103 2.31 -1.24 5.95
N ILE A 104 2.20 -2.00 7.05
CA ILE A 104 2.72 -1.59 8.36
C ILE A 104 4.24 -1.40 8.30
N TYR A 105 4.97 -2.30 7.65
CA TYR A 105 6.40 -2.13 7.42
C TYR A 105 6.70 -0.85 6.61
N GLY A 106 5.88 -0.52 5.62
CA GLY A 106 5.95 0.74 4.88
C GLY A 106 5.81 1.97 5.78
N VAL A 107 4.91 1.94 6.78
CA VAL A 107 4.78 3.03 7.78
C VAL A 107 6.07 3.19 8.58
N VAL A 108 6.69 2.09 9.01
CA VAL A 108 7.98 2.09 9.71
C VAL A 108 9.07 2.73 8.84
N LEU A 109 9.16 2.33 7.57
CA LEU A 109 10.13 2.89 6.62
C LEU A 109 9.92 4.39 6.39
N LEU A 110 8.68 4.84 6.22
CA LEU A 110 8.37 6.27 6.08
C LEU A 110 8.67 7.08 7.34
N ASN A 111 8.74 6.44 8.51
CA ASN A 111 9.08 7.09 9.78
C ASN A 111 10.59 7.19 10.05
N THR A 112 11.44 6.58 9.21
CA THR A 112 12.90 6.67 9.35
C THR A 112 13.43 8.07 9.08
N GLY A 113 14.59 8.41 9.66
CA GLY A 113 15.27 9.70 9.44
C GLY A 113 15.47 10.05 7.96
N PRO A 114 16.04 9.16 7.13
CA PRO A 114 16.24 9.42 5.70
C PRO A 114 14.94 9.70 4.93
N ALA A 115 13.87 8.95 5.20
CA ALA A 115 12.57 9.17 4.56
C ALA A 115 11.97 10.52 4.97
N ARG A 116 12.06 10.86 6.26
CA ARG A 116 11.60 12.15 6.79
C ARG A 116 12.36 13.33 6.20
N GLU A 117 13.68 13.24 6.05
CA GLU A 117 14.47 14.30 5.39
C GLU A 117 14.11 14.44 3.91
N ARG A 118 13.85 13.33 3.23
CA ARG A 118 13.50 13.33 1.80
C ARG A 118 12.12 13.93 1.53
N LEU A 119 11.15 13.66 2.40
CA LEU A 119 9.76 14.06 2.23
C LEU A 119 9.40 15.30 3.08
N GLY A 120 10.25 15.75 4.01
CA GLY A 120 10.02 16.96 4.80
C GLY A 120 9.21 16.74 6.09
N GLY A 121 9.35 15.58 6.73
CA GLY A 121 8.78 15.32 8.06
C GLY A 121 9.54 16.04 9.21
N PRO A 122 8.86 16.39 10.32
CA PRO A 122 9.40 17.17 11.45
C PRO A 122 10.52 16.43 12.19
N ARG A 123 11.64 17.12 12.43
CA ARG A 123 12.91 16.59 12.98
C ARG A 123 12.77 15.91 14.33
#